data_AF-A0A7X0J0U5-F1
#
_entry.id   AF-A0A7X0J0U5-F1
#
_cell.length_a   1.000
_cell.length_b   1.000
_cell.length_c   1.000
_cell.angle_alpha   90.00
_cell.angle_beta   90.00
_cell.angle_gamma   90.00
#
_symmetry.space_group_name_H-M   'P 1'
#
loop_
_entity.id
_entity.type
_entity.pdbx_description
1 polymer ?
#
loop_
_entity_poly.entity_id
_entity_poly.type
_entity_poly.pdbx_seq_one_letter_code
_entity_poly.pdbx_strand_id
1 'polypeptide(L)'
;MAKKFNPDSIPFLDMYLNCKLKPGIQGVADGIIHNLILPNQRRYQEIALLVREEFNRPSMYRWPLFPSAKTVITVEDRIKMNRSLHGLPASPPEPEGSQSSLGFRTKRRIGGFPMMNFETLGALIPWYFIALVHYRESGCDFSRHLHNGDPLKGFTKKEPMRRPLVLHGPPFGFEESGVDAMIYQGKKDGWNDHWTLRNILIRLEKYNGFGYEMFHGVFSPYLWGGSKFYTKGQYEELAQNAYKTKWNPDSTNHQIGTAILLKRMEQIGKISVLKS
;
A
#
# COMPACT_ATOMS: atom_id res chain seq x y z
N MET A 1 0.51 -23.93 25.94
CA MET A 1 0.98 -22.74 25.21
C MET A 1 0.27 -22.67 23.87
N ALA A 2 -0.45 -21.60 23.56
CA ALA A 2 -1.01 -21.42 22.22
C ALA A 2 0.16 -21.28 21.22
N LYS A 3 0.17 -22.08 20.16
CA LYS A 3 1.19 -22.03 19.11
C LYS A 3 1.13 -20.63 18.48
N LYS A 4 2.21 -19.85 18.59
CA LYS A 4 2.28 -18.51 17.99
C LYS A 4 2.07 -18.66 16.48
N PHE A 5 1.09 -17.94 15.92
CA PHE A 5 0.83 -17.97 14.48
C PHE A 5 2.08 -17.56 13.72
N ASN A 6 2.45 -18.37 12.71
CA ASN A 6 3.58 -18.09 11.85
C ASN A 6 3.07 -17.93 10.41
N PRO A 7 3.10 -16.72 9.81
CA PRO A 7 2.73 -16.51 8.42
C PRO A 7 3.50 -17.42 7.44
N ASP A 8 4.72 -17.83 7.80
CA ASP A 8 5.54 -18.72 6.97
C ASP A 8 5.01 -20.16 6.90
N SER A 9 4.05 -20.53 7.77
CA SER A 9 3.39 -21.84 7.72
C SER A 9 2.37 -21.97 6.59
N ILE A 10 1.91 -20.86 6.01
CA ILE A 10 0.97 -20.87 4.90
C ILE A 10 1.76 -21.07 3.59
N PRO A 11 1.41 -22.07 2.75
CA PRO A 11 2.14 -22.38 1.52
C PRO A 11 1.78 -21.44 0.36
N PHE A 12 1.83 -20.11 0.57
CA PHE A 12 1.39 -19.09 -0.39
C PHE A 12 1.94 -19.29 -1.80
N LEU A 13 3.24 -19.58 -1.92
CA LEU A 13 3.91 -19.74 -3.21
C LEU A 13 3.39 -20.97 -3.96
N ASP A 14 3.30 -22.11 -3.29
CA ASP A 14 2.77 -23.35 -3.90
C ASP A 14 1.31 -23.15 -4.33
N MET A 15 0.49 -22.57 -3.46
CA MET A 15 -0.90 -22.26 -3.76
C MET A 15 -1.02 -21.37 -5.01
N TYR A 16 -0.21 -20.31 -5.10
CA TYR A 16 -0.23 -19.40 -6.23
C TYR A 16 0.18 -20.11 -7.54
N LEU A 17 1.26 -20.88 -7.51
CA LEU A 17 1.76 -21.62 -8.67
C LEU A 17 0.72 -22.63 -9.17
N ASN A 18 0.08 -23.36 -8.25
CA ASN A 18 -0.94 -24.38 -8.54
C ASN A 18 -2.36 -23.83 -8.74
N CYS A 19 -2.56 -22.52 -8.59
CA CYS A 19 -3.85 -21.89 -8.84
C CYS A 19 -4.18 -21.91 -10.33
N LYS A 20 -5.33 -22.45 -10.73
CA LYS A 20 -5.83 -22.40 -12.11
C LYS A 20 -7.16 -21.65 -12.14
N LEU A 21 -7.23 -20.55 -12.90
CA LEU A 21 -8.44 -19.73 -13.00
C LEU A 21 -9.46 -20.42 -13.91
N LYS A 22 -10.68 -20.62 -13.40
CA LYS A 22 -11.81 -21.12 -14.21
C LYS A 22 -12.20 -20.07 -15.27
N PRO A 23 -12.69 -20.47 -16.47
CA PRO A 23 -13.04 -19.52 -17.54
C PRO A 23 -13.97 -18.39 -17.09
N GLY A 24 -15.01 -18.68 -16.30
CA GLY A 24 -15.93 -17.66 -15.78
C GLY A 24 -15.24 -16.63 -14.86
N ILE A 25 -14.21 -17.03 -14.12
CA ILE A 25 -13.42 -16.12 -13.27
C ILE A 25 -12.44 -15.29 -14.10
N GLN A 26 -11.92 -15.85 -15.19
CA GLN A 26 -11.00 -15.12 -16.09
C GLN A 26 -11.67 -13.89 -16.70
N GLY A 27 -12.91 -14.02 -17.21
CA GLY A 27 -13.63 -12.88 -17.79
C GLY A 27 -13.88 -11.75 -16.79
N VAL A 28 -14.24 -12.10 -15.55
CA VAL A 28 -14.41 -11.11 -14.46
C VAL A 28 -13.07 -10.45 -14.11
N ALA A 29 -12.01 -11.24 -13.97
CA ALA A 29 -10.67 -10.73 -13.69
C ALA A 29 -10.16 -9.80 -14.80
N ASP A 30 -10.38 -10.17 -16.07
CA ASP A 30 -10.02 -9.35 -17.22
C ASP A 30 -10.77 -8.01 -17.21
N GLY A 31 -12.07 -8.03 -16.90
CA GLY A 31 -12.85 -6.80 -16.77
C GLY A 31 -12.27 -5.86 -15.70
N ILE A 32 -11.94 -6.38 -14.52
CA ILE A 32 -11.31 -5.58 -13.45
C ILE A 32 -9.95 -5.04 -13.90
N ILE A 33 -9.12 -5.89 -14.50
CA ILE A 33 -7.76 -5.53 -14.90
C ILE A 33 -7.79 -4.46 -16.00
N HIS A 34 -8.56 -4.67 -17.06
CA HIS A 34 -8.59 -3.78 -18.22
C HIS A 34 -9.35 -2.49 -17.99
N ASN A 35 -10.43 -2.51 -17.19
CA ASN A 35 -11.28 -1.34 -17.02
C ASN A 35 -10.87 -0.50 -15.80
N LEU A 36 -10.30 -1.10 -14.75
CA LEU A 36 -10.04 -0.41 -13.48
C LEU A 36 -8.54 -0.27 -13.19
N ILE A 37 -7.74 -1.33 -13.38
CA ILE A 37 -6.34 -1.34 -12.96
C ILE A 37 -5.42 -0.70 -14.01
N LEU A 38 -5.36 -1.26 -15.22
CA LEU A 38 -4.42 -0.85 -16.26
C LEU A 38 -4.57 0.60 -16.71
N PRO A 39 -5.79 1.17 -16.86
CA PRO A 39 -5.95 2.58 -17.22
C PRO A 39 -5.30 3.54 -16.22
N ASN A 40 -5.14 3.10 -14.98
CA ASN A 40 -4.59 3.89 -13.88
C ASN A 40 -3.16 3.49 -13.48
N GLN A 41 -2.49 2.63 -14.28
CA GLN A 41 -1.14 2.14 -14.00
C GLN A 41 -0.15 3.26 -13.65
N ARG A 42 -0.18 4.37 -14.39
CA ARG A 42 0.73 5.51 -14.17
C ARG A 42 0.59 6.12 -12.78
N ARG A 43 -0.64 6.21 -12.25
CA ARG A 43 -0.91 6.77 -10.92
C ARG A 43 -0.29 5.89 -9.82
N TYR A 44 -0.39 4.57 -9.97
CA TYR A 44 0.25 3.64 -9.03
C TYR A 44 1.78 3.68 -9.14
N GLN A 45 2.34 3.83 -10.34
CA GLN A 45 3.77 4.01 -10.54
C GLN A 45 4.29 5.30 -9.89
N GLU A 46 3.53 6.39 -10.00
CA GLU A 46 3.84 7.66 -9.35
C GLU A 46 3.88 7.52 -7.82
N ILE A 47 2.89 6.88 -7.20
CA ILE A 47 2.90 6.60 -5.76
C ILE A 47 4.16 5.81 -5.38
N ALA A 48 4.49 4.76 -6.14
CA ALA A 48 5.66 3.94 -5.86
C ALA A 48 6.97 4.76 -5.91
N LEU A 49 7.10 5.65 -6.89
CA LEU A 49 8.23 6.57 -7.03
C LEU A 49 8.31 7.56 -5.87
N LEU A 50 7.21 8.20 -5.51
CA LEU A 50 7.14 9.16 -4.41
C LEU A 50 7.47 8.50 -3.06
N VAL A 51 6.99 7.28 -2.81
CA VAL A 51 7.35 6.51 -1.60
C VAL A 51 8.85 6.28 -1.51
N ARG A 52 9.49 5.89 -2.62
CA ARG A 52 10.95 5.71 -2.66
C ARG A 52 11.69 7.03 -2.41
N GLU A 53 11.23 8.13 -2.99
CA GLU A 53 11.82 9.45 -2.73
C GLU A 53 11.76 9.82 -1.25
N GLU A 54 10.63 9.58 -0.59
CA GLU A 54 10.49 9.79 0.85
C GLU A 54 11.44 8.90 1.67
N PHE A 55 11.61 7.63 1.31
CA PHE A 55 12.61 6.77 1.95
C PHE A 55 14.06 7.21 1.65
N ASN A 56 14.35 7.84 0.54
CA ASN A 56 15.71 8.31 0.23
C ASN A 56 16.03 9.70 0.80
N ARG A 57 15.04 10.42 1.34
CA ARG A 57 15.29 11.70 2.03
C ARG A 57 16.12 11.47 3.30
N PRO A 58 17.11 12.34 3.60
CA PRO A 58 17.81 12.31 4.88
C PRO A 58 16.81 12.38 6.04
N SER A 59 17.07 11.67 7.13
CA SER A 59 16.12 11.48 8.24
C SER A 59 15.55 12.78 8.80
N MET A 60 16.34 13.85 8.84
CA MET A 60 15.91 15.19 9.27
C MET A 60 14.85 15.84 8.36
N TYR A 61 14.66 15.33 7.14
CA TYR A 61 13.69 15.78 6.14
C TYR A 61 12.61 14.74 5.83
N ARG A 62 12.59 13.61 6.57
CA ARG A 62 11.67 12.50 6.30
C ARG A 62 10.33 12.70 7.03
N TRP A 63 9.25 12.74 6.27
CA TRP A 63 7.83 12.65 6.68
C TRP A 63 7.18 13.83 7.45
N PRO A 64 6.01 14.35 6.99
CA PRO A 64 5.49 14.37 5.62
C PRO A 64 5.46 15.81 5.08
N LEU A 65 6.32 16.07 4.10
CA LEU A 65 6.24 17.25 3.25
C LEU A 65 5.98 16.76 1.84
N PHE A 66 4.70 16.52 1.54
CA PHE A 66 4.29 16.40 0.15
C PHE A 66 4.59 17.74 -0.55
N PRO A 67 5.23 17.75 -1.73
CA PRO A 67 5.44 18.97 -2.50
C PRO A 67 4.16 19.58 -3.09
N SER A 68 2.96 19.07 -2.77
CA SER A 68 1.70 19.62 -3.29
C SER A 68 1.40 21.03 -2.77
N ALA A 69 2.07 21.46 -1.70
CA ALA A 69 2.20 22.88 -1.39
C ALA A 69 3.10 23.51 -2.44
N LYS A 70 2.47 24.15 -3.44
CA LYS A 70 3.00 25.19 -4.33
C LYS A 70 4.34 25.71 -3.80
N THR A 71 5.38 25.58 -4.61
CA THR A 71 6.84 25.81 -4.45
C THR A 71 7.30 27.14 -3.78
N VAL A 72 6.64 27.60 -2.72
CA VAL A 72 6.84 28.92 -2.10
C VAL A 72 7.18 28.82 -0.61
N ILE A 73 6.96 27.66 0.03
CA ILE A 73 7.15 27.50 1.49
C ILE A 73 8.50 26.84 1.77
N THR A 74 9.28 27.40 2.71
CA THR A 74 10.59 26.87 3.13
C THR A 74 10.44 25.55 3.90
N VAL A 75 11.54 24.78 4.08
CA VAL A 75 11.49 23.53 4.86
C VAL A 75 11.12 23.82 6.32
N GLU A 76 11.63 24.92 6.85
CA GLU A 76 11.44 25.38 8.21
C GLU A 76 9.99 25.76 8.49
N ASP A 77 9.36 26.51 7.58
CA ASP A 77 7.96 26.91 7.73
C ASP A 77 7.02 25.72 7.58
N ARG A 78 7.39 24.77 6.72
CA ARG A 78 6.71 23.49 6.57
C ARG A 78 6.74 22.66 7.86
N ILE A 79 7.88 22.59 8.56
CA ILE A 79 8.01 21.91 9.87
C ILE A 79 7.12 22.58 10.91
N LYS A 80 7.11 23.91 10.98
CA LYS A 80 6.28 24.68 11.92
C LYS A 80 4.78 24.47 11.68
N MET A 81 4.35 24.54 10.42
CA MET A 81 2.96 24.28 10.02
C MET A 81 2.52 22.86 10.41
N ASN A 82 3.35 21.86 10.13
CA ASN A 82 3.07 20.46 10.48
C ASN A 82 2.88 20.27 11.99
N ARG A 83 3.81 20.83 12.77
CA ARG A 83 3.81 20.68 14.23
C ARG A 83 2.60 21.38 14.84
N SER A 84 2.25 22.56 14.35
CA SER A 84 1.03 23.26 14.74
C SER A 84 -0.25 22.47 14.40
N LEU A 85 -0.35 21.90 13.19
CA LEU A 85 -1.49 21.06 12.76
C LEU A 85 -1.69 19.81 13.63
N HIS A 86 -0.61 19.30 14.23
CA HIS A 86 -0.64 18.10 15.07
C HIS A 86 -0.51 18.38 16.58
N GLY A 87 -0.60 19.64 17.02
CA GLY A 87 -0.54 20.01 18.44
C GLY A 87 0.85 19.81 19.08
N LEU A 88 1.91 19.89 18.29
CA LEU A 88 3.32 19.78 18.70
C LEU A 88 3.99 21.18 18.72
N PRO A 89 5.00 21.41 19.59
CA PRO A 89 5.68 22.71 19.69
C PRO A 89 6.35 23.11 18.37
N ALA A 90 6.40 24.39 18.01
CA ALA A 90 6.78 24.85 16.66
C ALA A 90 8.18 24.40 16.17
N SER A 91 9.11 24.18 17.09
CA SER A 91 10.47 23.70 16.80
C SER A 91 10.67 22.28 17.36
N PRO A 92 11.44 21.41 16.67
CA PRO A 92 11.94 20.16 17.26
C PRO A 92 12.82 20.48 18.49
N PRO A 93 12.88 19.60 19.51
CA PRO A 93 13.91 19.70 20.53
C PRO A 93 15.29 19.59 19.86
N GLU A 94 16.22 20.47 20.22
CA GLU A 94 17.56 20.43 19.65
C GLU A 94 18.22 19.07 19.95
N PRO A 95 18.90 18.47 18.97
CA PRO A 95 19.73 17.31 19.25
C PRO A 95 20.87 17.74 20.17
N GLU A 96 20.99 17.10 21.33
CA GLU A 96 22.15 17.30 22.20
C GLU A 96 23.43 16.91 21.44
N GLY A 97 24.19 17.92 21.04
CA GLY A 97 25.58 17.81 20.58
C GLY A 97 25.79 17.55 19.09
N SER A 98 26.21 18.59 18.36
CA SER A 98 27.48 18.55 17.60
C SER A 98 27.72 19.87 16.88
N GLN A 99 28.67 20.64 17.41
CA GLN A 99 29.42 21.61 16.63
C GLN A 99 30.44 20.85 15.79
N SER A 100 30.50 21.11 14.47
CA SER A 100 31.79 21.38 13.82
C SER A 100 31.62 22.06 12.47
N SER A 101 32.50 23.04 12.30
CA SER A 101 32.79 23.85 11.13
C SER A 101 33.68 23.11 10.12
N LEU A 102 33.35 23.17 8.83
CA LEU A 102 34.23 23.60 7.72
C LEU A 102 33.55 23.24 6.38
N GLY A 103 33.49 24.21 5.47
CA GLY A 103 32.77 24.09 4.21
C GLY A 103 33.53 23.35 3.11
N PHE A 104 32.79 22.86 2.11
CA PHE A 104 33.16 22.89 0.70
C PHE A 104 31.88 22.80 -0.14
N ARG A 105 31.69 23.78 -1.02
CA ARG A 105 30.53 23.91 -1.92
C ARG A 105 30.99 23.52 -3.33
N THR A 106 30.52 22.39 -3.85
CA THR A 106 30.80 22.00 -5.24
C THR A 106 29.50 21.87 -6.02
N LYS A 107 29.24 22.86 -6.89
CA LYS A 107 28.22 22.80 -7.94
C LYS A 107 28.59 21.67 -8.93
N ARG A 108 27.66 20.79 -9.30
CA ARG A 108 27.76 20.02 -10.55
C ARG A 108 26.49 20.19 -11.38
N ARG A 109 26.73 20.48 -12.65
CA ARG A 109 25.78 20.70 -13.74
C ARG A 109 24.95 19.44 -14.00
N ILE A 110 23.66 19.62 -14.25
CA ILE A 110 22.75 18.60 -14.77
C ILE A 110 22.95 18.57 -16.28
N GLY A 111 23.74 17.60 -16.76
CA GLY A 111 23.71 17.17 -18.15
C GLY A 111 22.64 16.09 -18.31
N GLY A 112 21.86 16.16 -19.40
CA GLY A 112 20.78 15.22 -19.68
C GLY A 112 21.26 13.78 -19.71
N PHE A 113 20.55 12.91 -19.01
CA PHE A 113 20.73 11.45 -19.07
C PHE A 113 19.49 10.79 -19.70
N PRO A 114 19.68 9.72 -20.48
CA PRO A 114 18.61 9.03 -21.18
C PRO A 114 17.69 8.31 -20.19
N MET A 115 16.47 8.03 -20.63
CA MET A 115 15.42 7.31 -19.89
C MET A 115 16.00 6.01 -19.29
N MET A 116 16.16 5.95 -17.96
CA MET A 116 16.81 4.83 -17.27
C MET A 116 15.91 3.59 -17.19
N ASN A 117 16.54 2.43 -17.38
CA ASN A 117 15.99 1.08 -17.30
C ASN A 117 15.67 0.72 -15.83
N PHE A 118 14.50 0.11 -15.58
CA PHE A 118 13.82 0.05 -14.27
C PHE A 118 14.30 -1.08 -13.33
N GLU A 119 15.28 -1.90 -13.72
CA GLU A 119 15.43 -3.25 -13.16
C GLU A 119 16.50 -3.45 -12.07
N THR A 120 17.24 -2.43 -11.61
CA THR A 120 18.29 -2.71 -10.61
C THR A 120 18.70 -1.46 -9.83
N LEU A 121 18.08 -1.21 -8.66
CA LEU A 121 18.54 -0.34 -7.55
C LEU A 121 17.42 -0.20 -6.49
N GLY A 122 17.52 -0.89 -5.33
CA GLY A 122 16.65 -0.76 -4.13
C GLY A 122 15.14 -0.82 -4.42
N ALA A 123 14.55 -2.02 -4.37
CA ALA A 123 13.30 -2.30 -5.07
C ALA A 123 12.13 -1.39 -4.67
N LEU A 124 11.73 -0.58 -5.65
CA LEU A 124 10.48 0.15 -5.67
C LEU A 124 9.31 -0.77 -5.32
N ILE A 125 8.33 -0.28 -4.56
CA ILE A 125 7.06 -0.99 -4.39
C ILE A 125 6.48 -1.29 -5.78
N PRO A 126 6.18 -2.55 -6.12
CA PRO A 126 5.61 -2.85 -7.42
C PRO A 126 4.27 -2.14 -7.57
N TRP A 127 4.07 -1.41 -8.66
CA TRP A 127 2.84 -0.64 -8.89
C TRP A 127 1.58 -1.51 -8.79
N TYR A 128 1.68 -2.79 -9.20
CA TYR A 128 0.57 -3.73 -9.14
C TYR A 128 0.22 -4.14 -7.70
N PHE A 129 1.15 -4.09 -6.75
CA PHE A 129 0.84 -4.28 -5.34
C PHE A 129 -0.09 -3.17 -4.84
N ILE A 130 0.24 -1.91 -5.16
CA ILE A 130 -0.56 -0.73 -4.81
C ILE A 130 -1.95 -0.81 -5.46
N ALA A 131 -2.01 -1.22 -6.73
CA ALA A 131 -3.28 -1.41 -7.44
C ALA A 131 -4.17 -2.48 -6.79
N LEU A 132 -3.58 -3.60 -6.36
CA LEU A 132 -4.30 -4.68 -5.69
C LEU A 132 -4.81 -4.26 -4.30
N VAL A 133 -4.03 -3.48 -3.55
CA VAL A 133 -4.49 -2.85 -2.31
C VAL A 133 -5.67 -1.91 -2.61
N HIS A 134 -5.54 -1.02 -3.59
CA HIS A 134 -6.61 -0.09 -3.97
C HIS A 134 -7.92 -0.80 -4.36
N TYR A 135 -7.81 -1.88 -5.13
CA TYR A 135 -8.93 -2.72 -5.47
C TYR A 135 -9.64 -3.31 -4.23
N ARG A 136 -8.88 -3.73 -3.21
CA ARG A 136 -9.45 -4.29 -1.97
C ARG A 136 -10.10 -3.23 -1.09
N GLU A 137 -9.47 -2.07 -0.95
CA GLU A 137 -9.92 -1.04 -0.02
C GLU A 137 -11.12 -0.25 -0.53
N SER A 138 -11.22 -0.05 -1.85
CA SER A 138 -12.26 0.83 -2.41
C SER A 138 -12.78 0.41 -3.79
N GLY A 139 -12.42 -0.77 -4.30
CA GLY A 139 -12.82 -1.20 -5.64
C GLY A 139 -12.24 -0.31 -6.75
N CYS A 140 -11.06 0.28 -6.51
CA CYS A 140 -10.42 1.27 -7.38
C CYS A 140 -11.14 2.64 -7.46
N ASP A 141 -11.90 3.03 -6.44
CA ASP A 141 -12.51 4.36 -6.36
C ASP A 141 -11.48 5.42 -5.91
N PHE A 142 -11.03 6.23 -6.86
CA PHE A 142 -10.05 7.30 -6.67
C PHE A 142 -10.57 8.51 -5.88
N SER A 143 -11.82 8.51 -5.42
CA SER A 143 -12.35 9.50 -4.49
C SER A 143 -12.17 9.11 -3.01
N ARG A 144 -11.53 7.96 -2.77
CA ARG A 144 -11.34 7.37 -1.44
C ARG A 144 -9.86 7.19 -1.07
N HIS A 145 -9.59 7.22 0.22
CA HIS A 145 -8.28 6.96 0.79
C HIS A 145 -7.82 5.53 0.50
N LEU A 146 -6.57 5.39 0.05
CA LEU A 146 -5.93 4.08 -0.14
C LEU A 146 -5.78 3.31 1.18
N HIS A 147 -5.87 3.99 2.33
CA HIS A 147 -5.75 3.37 3.65
C HIS A 147 -6.84 2.36 3.96
N ASN A 148 -8.10 2.78 3.80
CA ASN A 148 -9.26 2.08 4.35
C ASN A 148 -10.59 2.45 3.66
N GLY A 149 -10.51 3.11 2.50
CA GLY A 149 -11.68 3.45 1.70
C GLY A 149 -12.52 4.63 2.21
N ASP A 150 -12.12 5.36 3.26
CA ASP A 150 -12.83 6.58 3.65
C ASP A 150 -12.73 7.68 2.58
N PRO A 151 -13.69 8.63 2.47
CA PRO A 151 -13.66 9.66 1.44
C PRO A 151 -12.48 10.63 1.56
N LEU A 152 -11.84 11.00 0.44
CA LEU A 152 -10.75 12.02 0.38
C LEU A 152 -11.20 13.44 0.79
N LYS A 153 -12.50 13.64 1.06
CA LYS A 153 -13.10 14.90 1.52
C LYS A 153 -12.91 15.16 3.02
N GLY A 154 -12.31 14.22 3.75
CA GLY A 154 -12.03 14.35 5.17
C GLY A 154 -10.87 13.43 5.56
N PHE A 155 -10.38 13.55 6.79
CA PHE A 155 -9.42 12.58 7.30
C PHE A 155 -10.09 11.21 7.51
N THR A 156 -9.29 10.15 7.49
CA THR A 156 -9.75 8.80 7.84
C THR A 156 -10.35 8.78 9.25
N LYS A 157 -11.55 8.20 9.34
CA LYS A 157 -12.26 7.87 10.57
C LYS A 157 -12.07 6.40 10.93
N LYS A 158 -11.97 5.53 9.91
CA LYS A 158 -11.53 4.14 10.06
C LYS A 158 -10.05 4.11 10.43
N GLU A 159 -9.62 3.01 11.07
CA GLU A 159 -8.20 2.77 11.30
C GLU A 159 -7.47 2.56 9.96
N PRO A 160 -6.25 3.10 9.77
CA PRO A 160 -5.56 4.05 10.65
C PRO A 160 -6.25 5.42 10.67
N MET A 161 -6.62 5.91 11.86
CA MET A 161 -7.34 7.18 12.01
C MET A 161 -6.47 8.40 11.70
N ARG A 162 -7.11 9.50 11.30
CA ARG A 162 -6.52 10.84 11.10
C ARG A 162 -5.40 10.88 10.04
N ARG A 163 -5.61 10.18 8.93
CA ARG A 163 -4.74 10.17 7.75
C ARG A 163 -5.38 10.88 6.57
N PRO A 164 -4.60 11.35 5.58
CA PRO A 164 -3.13 11.40 5.53
C PRO A 164 -2.55 12.46 6.46
N LEU A 165 -1.28 12.28 6.83
CA LEU A 165 -0.47 13.31 7.47
C LEU A 165 0.13 14.17 6.35
N VAL A 166 -0.50 15.31 6.05
CA VAL A 166 -0.11 16.28 5.01
C VAL A 166 -0.23 17.71 5.58
N LEU A 167 0.37 18.70 4.91
CA LEU A 167 0.41 20.09 5.39
C LEU A 167 -0.81 20.95 5.05
N HIS A 168 -1.94 20.34 4.71
CA HIS A 168 -3.17 21.08 4.41
C HIS A 168 -4.39 20.29 4.89
N GLY A 169 -5.53 21.00 4.97
CA GLY A 169 -6.83 20.36 5.19
C GLY A 169 -7.37 19.70 3.92
N PRO A 170 -8.43 18.88 4.03
CA PRO A 170 -9.08 18.25 2.88
C PRO A 170 -9.66 19.30 1.91
N PRO A 171 -9.91 18.95 0.63
CA PRO A 171 -9.79 17.59 0.07
C PRO A 171 -8.34 17.20 -0.20
N PHE A 172 -8.07 15.90 -0.10
CA PHE A 172 -6.76 15.30 -0.37
C PHE A 172 -6.69 14.70 -1.77
N GLY A 173 -5.50 14.70 -2.37
CA GLY A 173 -5.19 13.92 -3.57
C GLY A 173 -5.11 12.43 -3.26
N PHE A 174 -5.48 11.60 -4.24
CA PHE A 174 -5.36 10.15 -4.12
C PHE A 174 -3.90 9.73 -3.92
N GLU A 175 -2.98 10.33 -4.68
CA GLU A 175 -1.55 10.06 -4.63
C GLU A 175 -0.97 10.41 -3.25
N GLU A 176 -1.41 11.51 -2.64
CA GLU A 176 -1.02 11.92 -1.29
C GLU A 176 -1.46 10.87 -0.25
N SER A 177 -2.72 10.46 -0.34
CA SER A 177 -3.23 9.38 0.51
C SER A 177 -2.49 8.06 0.26
N GLY A 178 -2.14 7.77 -0.99
CA GLY A 178 -1.51 6.52 -1.38
C GLY A 178 -0.08 6.39 -0.84
N VAL A 179 0.68 7.47 -0.93
CA VAL A 179 2.04 7.53 -0.38
C VAL A 179 2.01 7.44 1.15
N ASP A 180 1.10 8.15 1.84
CA ASP A 180 0.91 8.00 3.29
C ASP A 180 0.55 6.56 3.68
N ALA A 181 -0.35 5.92 2.95
CA ALA A 181 -0.74 4.52 3.19
C ALA A 181 0.44 3.56 3.05
N MET A 182 1.22 3.66 1.98
CA MET A 182 2.34 2.77 1.74
C MET A 182 3.47 2.97 2.77
N ILE A 183 3.74 4.22 3.18
CA ILE A 183 4.76 4.51 4.20
C ILE A 183 4.30 4.06 5.58
N TYR A 184 3.03 4.33 5.93
CA TYR A 184 2.45 3.86 7.18
C TYR A 184 2.51 2.33 7.27
N GLN A 185 2.03 1.64 6.24
CA GLN A 185 2.00 0.18 6.20
C GLN A 185 3.41 -0.40 6.20
N GLY A 186 4.33 0.14 5.39
CA GLY A 186 5.72 -0.32 5.33
C GLY A 186 6.44 -0.21 6.66
N LYS A 187 6.21 0.87 7.43
CA LYS A 187 6.75 1.04 8.79
C LYS A 187 6.10 0.07 9.78
N LYS A 188 4.76 -0.06 9.74
CA LYS A 188 3.99 -0.96 10.61
C LYS A 188 4.41 -2.42 10.42
N ASP A 189 4.68 -2.82 9.19
CA ASP A 189 4.98 -4.20 8.84
C ASP A 189 6.46 -4.55 8.74
N GLY A 190 7.35 -3.55 8.75
CA GLY A 190 8.77 -3.74 8.55
C GLY A 190 9.10 -4.22 7.14
N TRP A 191 8.53 -3.59 6.12
CA TRP A 191 8.82 -3.96 4.73
C TRP A 191 10.31 -3.75 4.42
N ASN A 192 10.87 -4.73 3.72
CA ASN A 192 12.18 -4.64 3.11
C ASN A 192 12.02 -4.48 1.58
N ASP A 193 13.13 -4.15 0.93
CA ASP A 193 13.23 -3.97 -0.51
C ASP A 193 13.20 -5.32 -1.29
N HIS A 194 12.72 -6.40 -0.68
CA HIS A 194 12.59 -7.70 -1.35
C HIS A 194 11.12 -7.94 -1.72
N TRP A 195 10.75 -7.61 -2.95
CA TRP A 195 9.41 -7.80 -3.51
C TRP A 195 9.28 -9.10 -4.30
N THR A 196 9.68 -10.22 -3.69
CA THR A 196 9.43 -11.56 -4.24
C THR A 196 7.93 -11.86 -4.24
N LEU A 197 7.48 -12.77 -5.09
CA LEU A 197 6.09 -13.24 -5.18
C LEU A 197 5.57 -13.65 -3.80
N ARG A 198 6.37 -14.40 -3.04
CA ARG A 198 6.04 -14.80 -1.67
C ARG A 198 5.78 -13.60 -0.76
N ASN A 199 6.67 -12.62 -0.76
CA ASN A 199 6.53 -11.43 0.08
C ASN A 199 5.34 -10.57 -0.35
N ILE A 200 5.05 -10.48 -1.64
CA ILE A 200 3.86 -9.80 -2.16
C ILE A 200 2.59 -10.45 -1.61
N LEU A 201 2.46 -11.78 -1.69
CA LEU A 201 1.28 -12.51 -1.21
C LEU A 201 1.09 -12.36 0.31
N ILE A 202 2.18 -12.48 1.09
CA ILE A 202 2.14 -12.28 2.54
C ILE A 202 1.72 -10.85 2.88
N ARG A 203 2.25 -9.85 2.18
CA ARG A 203 1.91 -8.43 2.41
C ARG A 203 0.45 -8.13 2.05
N LEU A 204 -0.07 -8.70 0.96
CA LEU A 204 -1.48 -8.57 0.57
C LEU A 204 -2.42 -9.20 1.59
N GLU A 205 -2.09 -10.40 2.09
CA GLU A 205 -2.85 -11.04 3.17
C GLU A 205 -2.80 -10.20 4.45
N LYS A 206 -1.60 -9.76 4.85
CA LYS A 206 -1.37 -8.99 6.07
C LYS A 206 -2.05 -7.61 6.05
N TYR A 207 -2.23 -7.02 4.87
CA TYR A 207 -2.96 -5.76 4.70
C TYR A 207 -4.39 -5.86 5.27
N ASN A 208 -5.07 -6.97 4.99
CA ASN A 208 -6.41 -7.28 5.55
C ASN A 208 -6.32 -7.92 6.94
N GLY A 209 -5.29 -8.74 7.16
CA GLY A 209 -5.03 -9.47 8.39
C GLY A 209 -5.28 -10.97 8.29
N PHE A 210 -4.55 -11.75 9.09
CA PHE A 210 -4.58 -13.22 9.09
C PHE A 210 -5.75 -13.84 9.89
N GLY A 211 -6.81 -13.07 10.17
CA GLY A 211 -7.90 -13.52 11.05
C GLY A 211 -8.61 -14.79 10.56
N TYR A 212 -8.71 -14.97 9.24
CA TYR A 212 -9.29 -16.15 8.61
C TYR A 212 -8.50 -17.42 8.96
N GLU A 213 -7.19 -17.40 8.73
CA GLU A 213 -6.32 -18.55 9.02
C GLU A 213 -6.20 -18.78 10.53
N MET A 214 -5.94 -17.71 11.30
CA MET A 214 -5.66 -17.81 12.74
C MET A 214 -6.83 -18.35 13.57
N PHE A 215 -8.06 -17.96 13.21
CA PHE A 215 -9.24 -18.26 14.04
C PHE A 215 -10.18 -19.29 13.42
N HIS A 216 -10.07 -19.55 12.11
CA HIS A 216 -11.02 -20.41 11.41
C HIS A 216 -10.36 -21.47 10.52
N GLY A 217 -9.04 -21.45 10.33
CA GLY A 217 -8.33 -22.43 9.50
C GLY A 217 -8.79 -22.44 8.04
N VAL A 218 -9.25 -21.28 7.55
CA VAL A 218 -9.62 -21.09 6.14
C VAL A 218 -8.78 -19.99 5.52
N PHE A 219 -8.48 -20.14 4.23
CA PHE A 219 -7.78 -19.12 3.47
C PHE A 219 -8.68 -17.92 3.19
N SER A 220 -8.14 -16.71 3.26
CA SER A 220 -8.96 -15.50 3.11
C SER A 220 -9.59 -15.39 1.71
N PRO A 221 -10.86 -14.97 1.61
CA PRO A 221 -11.45 -14.58 0.33
C PRO A 221 -10.76 -13.35 -0.27
N TYR A 222 -10.12 -12.52 0.56
CA TYR A 222 -9.43 -11.31 0.12
C TYR A 222 -8.24 -11.60 -0.79
N LEU A 223 -7.51 -12.68 -0.50
CA LEU A 223 -6.41 -13.12 -1.34
C LEU A 223 -6.86 -14.19 -2.34
N TRP A 224 -7.72 -15.14 -1.93
CA TRP A 224 -8.01 -16.36 -2.69
C TRP A 224 -9.45 -16.49 -3.22
N GLY A 225 -10.27 -15.45 -3.09
CA GLY A 225 -11.64 -15.43 -3.64
C GLY A 225 -11.67 -15.72 -5.15
N GLY A 226 -12.57 -16.61 -5.57
CA GLY A 226 -12.65 -17.08 -6.96
C GLY A 226 -11.66 -18.21 -7.32
N SER A 227 -10.85 -18.69 -6.37
CA SER A 227 -9.98 -19.86 -6.55
C SER A 227 -10.59 -21.14 -5.97
N LYS A 228 -9.89 -22.26 -6.15
CA LYS A 228 -10.23 -23.53 -5.47
C LYS A 228 -9.92 -23.53 -3.96
N PHE A 229 -9.13 -22.56 -3.48
CA PHE A 229 -8.66 -22.52 -2.09
C PHE A 229 -9.66 -21.86 -1.14
N TYR A 230 -10.62 -21.10 -1.69
CA TYR A 230 -11.69 -20.49 -0.91
C TYR A 230 -13.04 -21.01 -1.39
N THR A 231 -13.90 -21.41 -0.45
CA THR A 231 -15.27 -21.88 -0.75
C THR A 231 -16.32 -21.04 -0.04
N LYS A 232 -16.21 -20.89 1.28
CA LYS A 232 -17.14 -20.13 2.12
C LYS A 232 -16.47 -19.70 3.44
N GLY A 233 -17.16 -18.87 4.20
CA GLY A 233 -16.67 -18.28 5.44
C GLY A 233 -16.20 -16.86 5.20
N GLN A 234 -16.83 -15.87 5.81
CA GLN A 234 -16.35 -14.49 5.76
C GLN A 234 -16.68 -13.68 7.01
N TYR A 235 -15.84 -12.67 7.24
CA TYR A 235 -16.14 -11.60 8.17
C TYR A 235 -17.07 -10.59 7.50
N GLU A 236 -18.26 -10.42 8.05
CA GLU A 236 -19.27 -9.49 7.55
C GLU A 236 -19.28 -8.23 8.42
N GLU A 237 -19.27 -7.05 7.81
CA GLU A 237 -19.49 -5.80 8.55
C GLU A 237 -20.89 -5.80 9.17
N LEU A 238 -20.99 -5.45 10.45
CA LEU A 238 -22.26 -5.38 11.15
C LEU A 238 -23.02 -4.12 10.71
N ALA A 239 -24.29 -4.28 10.30
CA ALA A 239 -25.14 -3.18 9.87
C ALA A 239 -25.28 -2.07 10.93
N GLN A 240 -25.21 -2.44 12.22
CA GLN A 240 -25.31 -1.50 13.35
C GLN A 240 -23.99 -0.73 13.59
N ASN A 241 -22.87 -1.25 13.12
CA ASN A 241 -21.56 -0.66 13.28
C ASN A 241 -20.60 -1.22 12.22
N ALA A 242 -20.42 -0.46 11.13
CA ALA A 242 -19.54 -0.83 10.02
C ALA A 242 -18.05 -0.98 10.41
N TYR A 243 -17.68 -0.68 11.66
CA TYR A 243 -16.33 -0.89 12.20
C TYR A 243 -16.18 -2.20 12.96
N LYS A 244 -17.27 -2.95 13.16
CA LYS A 244 -17.24 -4.29 13.76
C LYS A 244 -17.60 -5.31 12.70
N THR A 245 -16.80 -6.37 12.62
CA THR A 245 -17.11 -7.51 11.78
C THR A 245 -17.56 -8.70 12.62
N LYS A 246 -18.39 -9.56 12.03
CA LYS A 246 -18.81 -10.83 12.61
C LYS A 246 -18.44 -11.95 11.66
N TRP A 247 -17.85 -13.02 12.21
CA TRP A 247 -17.60 -14.23 11.44
C TRP A 247 -18.91 -14.93 11.08
N ASN A 248 -19.06 -15.26 9.80
CA ASN A 248 -20.14 -16.07 9.28
C ASN A 248 -19.55 -17.24 8.46
N PRO A 249 -19.64 -18.50 8.95
CA PRO A 249 -19.01 -19.66 8.30
C PRO A 249 -19.72 -20.08 7.00
N ASP A 250 -20.98 -19.69 6.80
CA ASP A 250 -21.77 -20.13 5.65
C ASP A 250 -21.87 -19.08 4.54
N SER A 251 -21.44 -17.86 4.83
CA SER A 251 -21.46 -16.77 3.88
C SER A 251 -20.38 -16.91 2.80
N THR A 252 -20.71 -16.53 1.57
CA THR A 252 -19.80 -16.64 0.41
C THR A 252 -19.41 -15.27 -0.11
N ASN A 253 -18.11 -15.07 -0.30
CA ASN A 253 -17.59 -13.87 -0.95
C ASN A 253 -17.46 -14.08 -2.46
N HIS A 254 -18.11 -13.23 -3.25
CA HIS A 254 -18.06 -13.27 -4.72
C HIS A 254 -16.98 -12.37 -5.33
N GLN A 255 -16.36 -11.50 -4.51
CA GLN A 255 -15.29 -10.63 -4.96
C GLN A 255 -14.03 -11.44 -5.26
N ILE A 256 -13.39 -11.14 -6.40
CA ILE A 256 -12.16 -11.83 -6.82
C ILE A 256 -11.02 -11.45 -5.87
N GLY A 257 -10.24 -12.44 -5.44
CA GLY A 257 -9.09 -12.26 -4.56
C GLY A 257 -7.89 -11.65 -5.28
N THR A 258 -7.02 -10.95 -4.55
CA THR A 258 -5.86 -10.25 -5.14
C THR A 258 -4.82 -11.18 -5.73
N ALA A 259 -4.63 -12.40 -5.21
CA ALA A 259 -3.72 -13.37 -5.80
C ALA A 259 -4.22 -13.82 -7.19
N ILE A 260 -5.54 -13.81 -7.40
CA ILE A 260 -6.17 -14.22 -8.65
C ILE A 260 -6.00 -13.13 -9.71
N LEU A 261 -6.17 -11.86 -9.32
CA LEU A 261 -5.86 -10.72 -10.19
C LEU A 261 -4.36 -10.65 -10.52
N LEU A 262 -3.49 -10.85 -9.52
CA LEU A 262 -2.03 -10.91 -9.71
C LEU A 262 -1.67 -12.00 -10.73
N LYS A 263 -2.18 -13.22 -10.54
CA LYS A 263 -1.96 -14.34 -11.46
C LYS A 263 -2.49 -14.06 -12.85
N ARG A 264 -3.67 -13.45 -12.96
CA ARG A 264 -4.22 -13.12 -14.27
C ARG A 264 -3.34 -12.10 -14.99
N MET A 265 -2.93 -11.01 -14.31
CA MET A 265 -2.02 -10.01 -14.88
C MET A 265 -0.69 -10.61 -15.35
N GLU A 266 -0.14 -11.58 -14.61
CA GLU A 266 1.06 -12.34 -15.02
C GLU A 266 0.77 -13.18 -16.29
N GLN A 267 -0.35 -13.92 -16.32
CA GLN A 267 -0.74 -14.76 -17.46
C GLN A 267 -0.97 -13.97 -18.75
N ILE A 268 -1.53 -12.76 -18.67
CA ILE A 268 -1.76 -11.88 -19.82
C ILE A 268 -0.56 -10.98 -20.13
N GLY A 269 0.60 -11.23 -19.51
CA GLY A 269 1.87 -10.56 -19.82
C GLY A 269 1.92 -9.08 -19.45
N LYS A 270 1.10 -8.62 -18.50
CA LYS A 270 1.07 -7.21 -18.06
C LYS A 270 2.05 -6.90 -16.94
N ILE A 271 2.49 -7.93 -16.22
CA ILE A 271 3.49 -7.83 -15.16
C ILE A 271 4.44 -9.03 -15.25
N SER A 272 5.64 -8.85 -14.70
CA SER A 272 6.55 -9.94 -14.37
C SER A 272 6.76 -9.93 -12.86
N VAL A 273 6.63 -11.08 -12.20
CA VAL A 273 6.79 -11.20 -10.75
C VAL A 273 7.99 -12.09 -10.45
N LEU A 274 8.92 -11.57 -9.65
CA LEU A 274 10.12 -12.29 -9.24
C LEU A 274 9.76 -13.41 -8.26
N LYS A 275 9.97 -14.66 -8.64
CA LYS A 275 9.52 -15.83 -7.85
C LYS A 275 10.41 -16.12 -6.63
N SER A 276 11.70 -15.81 -6.74
CA SER A 276 12.74 -15.99 -5.73
C SER A 276 13.86 -14.99 -5.94
#